data_AF-A0A929Z825-F1
#
_entry.id   AF-A0A929Z825-F1
#
_cell.length_a   1.000
_cell.length_b   1.000
_cell.length_c   1.000
_cell.angle_alpha   90.00
_cell.angle_beta   90.00
_cell.angle_gamma   90.00
#
_symmetry.space_group_name_H-M   'P 1'
#
loop_
_entity.id
_entity.type
_entity.pdbx_description
1 polymer ?
#
loop_
_entity_poly.entity_id
_entity_poly.type
_entity_poly.pdbx_seq_one_letter_code
_entity_poly.pdbx_strand_id
1 'polypeptide(L)' 'MIIWNPDLIAFQIGSLAIRWYSLFWTIGLAAAYVIVWRLYREQRIPQAKFDPLFIYCFLGILIGARLGHCLLYEPGYFLS' A
#
# COMPACT_ATOMS: atom_id res chain seq x y z
N MET A 1 23.24 20.68 -18.35
CA MET A 1 23.01 19.84 -17.15
C MET A 1 21.53 19.94 -16.83
N ILE A 2 20.77 18.84 -16.89
CA ILE A 2 19.34 18.87 -16.58
C ILE A 2 19.20 18.90 -15.05
N ILE A 3 18.63 19.97 -14.52
CA ILE A 3 18.38 20.11 -13.08
C ILE A 3 17.10 19.32 -12.77
N TRP A 4 17.26 18.17 -12.12
CA TRP A 4 16.16 17.30 -11.73
C TRP A 4 15.63 17.73 -10.35
N ASN A 5 14.63 18.61 -10.33
CA ASN A 5 13.96 19.07 -9.10
C ASN A 5 12.43 19.01 -9.23
N PRO A 6 11.84 17.81 -9.36
CA PRO A 6 10.39 17.68 -9.32
C PRO A 6 9.86 17.90 -7.91
N ASP A 7 8.74 18.60 -7.80
CA ASP A 7 8.06 18.78 -6.52
C ASP A 7 7.63 17.43 -5.93
N LEU A 8 7.96 17.21 -4.66
CA LEU A 8 7.59 15.99 -3.95
C LEU A 8 6.07 15.88 -3.69
N ILE A 9 5.37 17.02 -3.73
CA ILE A 9 3.95 17.15 -3.42
C ILE A 9 3.18 17.12 -4.74
N ALA A 10 2.30 16.13 -4.89
CA ALA A 10 1.43 16.01 -6.06
C ALA A 10 0.20 16.92 -5.92
N PHE A 11 -0.45 16.87 -4.75
CA PHE A 11 -1.63 17.68 -4.44
C PHE A 11 -1.59 18.11 -2.98
N GLN A 12 -1.99 19.36 -2.73
CA GLN A 12 -2.14 19.89 -1.38
C GLN A 12 -3.59 20.29 -1.16
N ILE A 13 -4.27 19.61 -0.25
CA ILE A 13 -5.63 19.96 0.19
C ILE A 13 -5.51 20.41 1.65
N GLY A 14 -5.45 21.72 1.86
CA GLY A 14 -5.23 22.32 3.18
C GLY A 14 -3.88 21.92 3.79
N SER A 15 -3.91 21.29 4.98
CA SER A 15 -2.71 20.78 5.67
C SER A 15 -2.25 19.41 5.18
N LEU A 16 -3.01 18.74 4.32
CA LEU A 16 -2.69 17.41 3.82
C LEU A 16 -1.91 17.51 2.50
N ALA A 17 -0.59 17.31 2.58
CA ALA A 17 0.27 17.23 1.41
C ALA A 17 0.36 15.77 0.92
N ILE A 18 -0.31 15.47 -0.20
CA ILE A 18 -0.26 14.16 -0.85
C ILE A 18 1.02 14.11 -1.69
N ARG A 19 1.91 13.19 -1.35
CA ARG A 19 3.16 12.97 -2.08
C ARG A 19 2.94 12.02 -3.26
N TRP A 20 3.77 12.16 -4.29
CA TRP A 20 3.75 11.24 -5.45
C TRP A 20 3.87 9.77 -5.03
N TYR A 21 4.74 9.47 -4.05
CA TYR A 21 4.89 8.11 -3.53
C TYR A 21 3.57 7.55 -2.98
N SER A 22 2.84 8.33 -2.18
CA SER A 22 1.55 7.92 -1.62
C SER A 22 0.52 7.67 -2.73
N LEU A 23 0.53 8.50 -3.78
CA LEU A 23 -0.36 8.34 -4.92
C LEU A 23 -0.10 7.01 -5.64
N PHE A 24 1.15 6.73 -6.02
CA PHE A 24 1.49 5.47 -6.68
C PHE A 24 1.21 4.25 -5.81
N TRP A 25 1.41 4.37 -4.49
CA TRP A 25 1.08 3.31 -3.56
C TRP A 25 -0.43 3.00 -3.55
N THR A 26 -1.29 4.02 -3.49
CA THR A 26 -2.75 3.83 -3.56
C THR A 26 -3.20 3.26 -4.91
N ILE A 27 -2.61 3.71 -6.01
CA ILE A 27 -2.90 3.18 -7.36
C ILE A 27 -2.53 1.70 -7.45
N GLY A 28 -1.36 1.31 -6.94
CA GLY A 28 -0.93 -0.08 -6.90
C GLY A 28 -1.88 -0.97 -6.08
N LEU A 29 -2.32 -0.48 -4.92
CA LEU A 29 -3.29 -1.19 -4.09
C LEU A 29 -4.65 -1.34 -4.79
N ALA A 30 -5.13 -0.29 -5.43
CA ALA A 30 -6.38 -0.31 -6.19
C ALA A 30 -6.30 -1.27 -7.39
N ALA A 31 -5.18 -1.27 -8.12
CA ALA A 31 -4.94 -2.19 -9.22
C ALA A 31 -4.93 -3.65 -8.73
N ALA A 32 -4.27 -3.94 -7.61
CA ALA A 32 -4.27 -5.26 -7.00
C ALA A 32 -5.71 -5.72 -6.64
N TYR A 33 -6.52 -4.83 -6.04
CA TYR A 33 -7.92 -5.12 -5.76
C TYR A 33 -8.70 -5.50 -7.03
N VAL A 34 -8.58 -4.70 -8.10
CA VAL A 34 -9.29 -4.94 -9.37
C VAL A 34 -8.86 -6.26 -10.02
N ILE A 35 -7.57 -6.58 -10.01
CA ILE A 35 -7.04 -7.83 -10.57
C ILE A 35 -7.63 -9.03 -9.83
N VAL A 36 -7.59 -9.03 -8.49
CA VAL A 36 -8.10 -10.16 -7.70
C VAL A 36 -9.61 -10.24 -7.80
N TRP A 37 -10.32 -9.11 -7.81
CA TRP A 37 -11.77 -9.07 -8.02
C TRP A 37 -12.15 -9.69 -9.38
N ARG A 38 -11.41 -9.37 -10.44
CA ARG A 38 -11.62 -9.97 -11.77
C ARG A 38 -11.36 -11.47 -11.77
N LEU A 39 -10.29 -11.92 -11.12
CA LEU A 39 -9.98 -13.34 -10.98
C LEU A 39 -11.08 -14.11 -10.24
N TYR A 40 -11.61 -13.56 -9.14
CA TYR A 40 -12.70 -14.18 -8.39
C TYR A 40 -13.98 -14.30 -9.22
N ARG A 41 -14.26 -13.31 -10.08
CA ARG A 41 -15.39 -13.34 -11.01
C ARG A 41 -15.24 -14.42 -12.08
N GLU A 42 -14.05 -14.60 -12.62
CA GLU A 42 -13.75 -15.66 -13.60
C GLU A 42 -13.86 -17.06 -12.99
N GLN A 43 -13.42 -17.23 -11.74
CA GLN A 43 -13.46 -18.50 -11.01
C GLN A 43 -14.85 -18.82 -10.40
N ARG A 44 -15.87 -17.96 -10.59
CA ARG A 44 -17.23 -18.09 -10.03
C ARG A 44 -17.24 -18.31 -8.50
N ILE A 45 -16.25 -17.77 -7.79
CA ILE A 45 -16.16 -17.89 -6.34
C ILE A 45 -17.11 -16.85 -5.71
N PRO A 46 -17.86 -17.21 -4.64
CA PRO A 46 -18.72 -16.26 -3.95
C PRO A 46 -17.93 -15.05 -3.43
N GLN A 47 -18.39 -13.83 -3.76
CA GLN A 47 -17.75 -12.57 -3.34
C GLN A 47 -17.66 -12.43 -1.81
N ALA A 48 -18.56 -13.11 -1.07
CA ALA A 48 -18.54 -13.14 0.40
C ALA A 48 -17.23 -13.67 1.00
N LYS A 49 -16.43 -14.44 0.25
CA LYS A 49 -15.10 -14.90 0.69
C LYS A 49 -13.96 -13.97 0.29
N PHE A 50 -14.19 -13.07 -0.66
CA PHE A 50 -13.18 -12.17 -1.20
C PHE A 50 -12.92 -11.00 -0.25
N ASP A 51 -13.98 -10.34 0.22
CA ASP A 51 -13.88 -9.19 1.12
C ASP A 51 -13.04 -9.47 2.38
N PRO A 52 -13.27 -10.56 3.15
CA PRO A 52 -12.45 -10.84 4.31
C PRO A 52 -10.99 -11.14 3.92
N LEU A 53 -10.75 -11.88 2.83
CA LEU A 53 -9.38 -12.19 2.39
C LEU A 53 -8.60 -10.94 2.00
N PHE A 54 -9.23 -10.02 1.27
CA PHE A 54 -8.62 -8.75 0.90
C PHE A 54 -8.28 -7.92 2.13
N ILE A 55 -9.18 -7.87 3.12
CA ILE A 55 -8.93 -7.17 4.39
C ILE A 55 -7.76 -7.80 5.16
N TYR A 56 -7.68 -9.13 5.23
CA TYR A 56 -6.53 -9.81 5.86
C TYR A 56 -5.22 -9.49 5.16
N CYS A 57 -5.20 -9.50 3.82
CA CYS A 57 -4.01 -9.11 3.05
C CYS A 57 -3.64 -7.64 3.28
N PHE A 58 -4.62 -6.74 3.27
CA PHE A 58 -4.40 -5.31 3.50
C PHE A 58 -3.82 -5.03 4.89
N LEU A 59 -4.40 -5.63 5.93
CA LEU A 59 -3.86 -5.57 7.30
C LEU A 59 -2.47 -6.20 7.38
N GLY A 60 -2.24 -7.32 6.71
CA GLY A 60 -0.94 -7.97 6.63
C GLY A 60 0.14 -7.07 6.02
N ILE A 61 -0.20 -6.30 4.98
CA ILE A 61 0.73 -5.32 4.37
C ILE A 61 1.07 -4.20 5.36
N LEU A 62 0.08 -3.64 6.06
CA LEU A 62 0.30 -2.56 7.02
C LEU A 62 1.14 -3.02 8.21
N ILE A 63 0.78 -4.16 8.81
CA ILE A 63 1.49 -4.76 9.94
C ILE A 63 2.88 -5.18 9.51
N GLY A 64 3.01 -5.85 8.37
CA GLY A 64 4.29 -6.30 7.81
C GLY A 64 5.22 -5.14 7.49
N ALA A 65 4.71 -4.02 6.95
CA ALA A 65 5.51 -2.82 6.71
C ALA A 65 6.07 -2.24 8.02
N ARG A 66 5.27 -2.23 9.09
CA ARG A 66 5.71 -1.72 10.39
C ARG A 66 6.69 -2.67 11.08
N LEU A 67 6.40 -3.97 11.08
CA LEU A 67 7.29 -4.99 11.63
C LEU A 67 8.62 -5.05 10.87
N GLY A 68 8.58 -4.97 9.53
CA GLY A 68 9.78 -4.93 8.69
C GLY A 68 10.65 -3.71 9.00
N HIS A 69 10.05 -2.53 9.21
CA HIS A 69 10.79 -1.36 9.65
C HIS A 69 11.48 -1.59 11.00
N CYS A 70 10.74 -2.05 12.00
CA CYS A 70 11.29 -2.27 13.34
C CYS A 70 12.38 -3.35 13.36
N LEU A 71 12.18 -4.47 12.66
CA LEU A 71 13.09 -5.62 12.70
C LEU A 71 14.33 -5.45 11.83
N LEU A 72 14.20 -4.84 10.64
CA LEU A 72 15.30 -4.75 9.67
C LEU A 72 16.10 -3.44 9.81
N TYR A 73 15.44 -2.33 10.13
CA TYR A 73 16.11 -1.02 10.20
C TYR A 73 16.52 -0.63 11.63
N GLU A 74 15.81 -1.09 12.65
CA GLU A 74 16.08 -0.76 14.06
C GLU A 74 16.26 -1.99 14.97
N PRO A 75 17.05 -3.01 14.59
CA PRO A 75 17.18 -4.23 15.39
C PRO A 75 17.73 -3.95 16.81
N GLY A 76 18.59 -2.94 16.97
CA GLY A 76 19.21 -2.61 18.26
C GLY A 76 18.29 -1.98 19.31
N TYR A 77 17.15 -1.38 18.92
CA TYR A 77 16.19 -0.77 19.85
C TYR A 77 15.16 -1.77 20.37
N PHE A 78 14.86 -2.82 19.60
CA PHE A 78 13.81 -3.80 19.92
C PHE A 78 14.33 -5.17 20.42
N LEU A 79 15.61 -5.51 20.19
CA LEU A 79 16.24 -6.77 20.63
C LEU A 79 17.22 -6.59 21.82
N SER A 80 17.23 -5.41 22.47
CA SER A 80 17.98 -5.16 23.71
C SER A 80 17.10 -5.19 24.94
#